data_AF-A0A1F8DP80-F1
#
_entry.id   AF-A0A1F8DP80-F1
#
_cell.length_a   1.000
_cell.length_b   1.000
_cell.length_c   1.000
_cell.angle_alpha   90.00
_cell.angle_beta   90.00
_cell.angle_gamma   90.00
#
_symmetry.space_group_name_H-M   'P 1'
#
loop_
_entity.id
_entity.type
_entity.pdbx_description
1 polymer ?
#
loop_
_entity_poly.entity_id
_entity_poly.type
_entity_poly.pdbx_seq_one_letter_code
_entity_poly.pdbx_strand_id
1 'polypeptide(L)'
;MKGIALRTTETKIQNGYEVMTAILDFKGIEYVLEMIKSVKAPEGASFLVTKVRVGNKLLWSFKNEQFRGFARFEEIMGIPIICLFSSDWKEIKRIIPLEDLHNSQRIMIAGEMQTVTSRDILEILEMKQGLADKLKVKVKFSENEKTALVFMRRKEEEKEELARQEKKKVHEEKIARIINRPQVSGYDENGFKKYGYPVVGDEWQLLPSGIFVVVVESYNNETGECGELIEAFEVKRGKGGKLEKKNTSKVFRKPVKAESAVLEGRFALFEINGTLKEVVVYQDMADVHTANKAGLNGGMLVTTEVKDEKGRHQIYSVADGEIKPVCHASPLV
;
A
#
# COMPACT_ATOMS: atom_id res chain seq x y z
N MET A 1 -28.94 -9.96 -24.67
CA MET A 1 -30.24 -10.18 -24.03
C MET A 1 -31.31 -9.69 -24.99
N LYS A 2 -32.41 -10.45 -25.17
CA LYS A 2 -33.57 -9.94 -25.92
C LYS A 2 -34.18 -8.83 -25.07
N GLY A 3 -34.23 -7.60 -25.60
CA GLY A 3 -34.85 -6.48 -24.92
C GLY A 3 -36.33 -6.74 -24.66
N ILE A 4 -36.88 -6.02 -23.69
CA ILE A 4 -38.30 -6.06 -23.37
C ILE A 4 -39.10 -5.55 -24.58
N ALA A 5 -39.96 -6.39 -25.14
CA ALA A 5 -40.75 -6.06 -26.31
C ALA A 5 -42.13 -5.51 -25.90
N LEU A 6 -42.38 -4.25 -26.25
CA LEU A 6 -43.73 -3.69 -26.19
C LEU A 6 -44.55 -4.20 -27.38
N ARG A 7 -45.72 -4.79 -27.11
CA ARG A 7 -46.69 -5.14 -28.14
C ARG A 7 -47.70 -4.01 -28.27
N THR A 8 -47.59 -3.21 -29.33
CA THR A 8 -48.61 -2.22 -29.66
C THR A 8 -49.92 -2.91 -30.02
N THR A 9 -51.02 -2.49 -29.40
CA THR A 9 -52.34 -3.09 -29.63
C THR A 9 -53.30 -2.16 -30.35
N GLU A 10 -53.23 -0.86 -30.07
CA GLU A 10 -54.16 0.13 -30.62
C GLU A 10 -53.47 1.49 -30.75
N THR A 11 -53.69 2.16 -31.89
CA THR A 11 -53.37 3.58 -32.06
C THR A 11 -54.65 4.31 -32.47
N LYS A 12 -55.02 5.37 -31.75
CA LYS A 12 -56.21 6.17 -32.02
C LYS A 12 -55.97 7.66 -31.80
N ILE A 13 -56.81 8.50 -32.39
CA ILE A 13 -56.80 9.94 -32.10
C ILE A 13 -57.80 10.19 -30.96
N GLN A 14 -57.33 10.74 -29.84
CA GLN A 14 -58.15 11.12 -28.70
C GLN A 14 -57.85 12.57 -28.31
N ASN A 15 -58.89 13.41 -28.27
CA ASN A 15 -58.78 14.83 -27.94
C ASN A 15 -57.72 15.59 -28.77
N GLY A 16 -57.56 15.22 -30.04
CA GLY A 16 -56.57 15.82 -30.95
C GLY A 16 -55.14 15.29 -30.81
N TYR A 17 -54.90 14.31 -29.93
CA TYR A 17 -53.60 13.66 -29.76
C TYR A 17 -53.63 12.23 -30.29
N GLU A 18 -52.54 11.78 -30.90
CA GLU A 18 -52.35 10.37 -31.24
C GLU A 18 -51.98 9.60 -29.97
N VAL A 19 -52.84 8.67 -29.56
CA VAL A 19 -52.70 7.84 -28.37
C VAL A 19 -52.39 6.42 -28.80
N MET A 20 -51.34 5.85 -28.23
CA MET A 20 -50.93 4.47 -28.41
C MET A 20 -51.16 3.68 -27.12
N THR A 21 -51.78 2.51 -27.24
CA THR A 21 -51.84 1.53 -26.16
C THR A 21 -50.85 0.42 -26.47
N ALA A 22 -49.98 0.11 -25.52
CA ALA A 22 -49.05 -1.01 -25.62
C ALA A 22 -49.21 -1.95 -24.42
N ILE A 23 -49.06 -3.24 -24.70
CA ILE A 23 -49.02 -4.29 -23.70
C ILE A 23 -47.58 -4.72 -23.48
N LEU A 24 -47.21 -4.86 -22.22
CA LEU A 24 -45.93 -5.38 -21.77
C LEU A 24 -46.18 -6.54 -20.81
N ASP A 25 -45.74 -7.73 -21.18
CA ASP A 25 -45.68 -8.86 -20.26
C ASP A 25 -44.31 -8.89 -19.57
N PHE A 26 -44.29 -8.70 -18.26
CA PHE A 26 -43.06 -8.72 -17.46
C PHE A 26 -43.28 -9.51 -16.18
N LYS A 27 -42.46 -10.55 -15.98
CA LYS A 27 -42.55 -11.49 -14.84
C LYS A 27 -43.96 -12.10 -14.67
N GLY A 28 -44.67 -12.34 -15.78
CA GLY A 28 -46.02 -12.92 -15.77
C GLY A 28 -47.13 -11.92 -15.40
N ILE A 29 -46.82 -10.62 -15.39
CA ILE A 29 -47.78 -9.55 -15.17
C ILE A 29 -47.94 -8.76 -16.48
N GLU A 30 -49.17 -8.66 -16.95
CA GLU A 30 -49.53 -7.89 -18.13
C GLU A 30 -49.77 -6.41 -17.77
N TYR A 31 -48.81 -5.55 -18.09
CA TYR A 31 -48.90 -4.11 -17.96
C TYR A 31 -49.48 -3.50 -19.24
N VAL A 32 -50.49 -2.66 -19.08
CA VAL A 32 -51.07 -1.85 -20.16
C VAL A 32 -50.58 -0.41 -20.00
N LEU A 33 -49.80 0.06 -20.98
CA LEU A 33 -49.25 1.39 -21.04
C LEU A 33 -50.05 2.24 -22.04
N GLU A 34 -50.64 3.33 -21.57
CA GLU A 34 -51.22 4.36 -22.45
C GLU A 34 -50.18 5.46 -22.67
N MET A 35 -49.87 5.74 -23.93
CA MET A 35 -48.86 6.72 -24.33
C MET A 35 -49.43 7.72 -25.31
N ILE A 36 -48.96 8.97 -25.26
CA ILE A 36 -49.38 10.03 -26.18
C ILE A 36 -48.20 10.44 -27.06
N LYS A 37 -48.47 10.66 -28.34
CA LYS A 37 -47.47 11.22 -29.24
C LYS A 37 -47.22 12.68 -28.89
N SER A 38 -45.96 13.03 -28.71
CA SER A 38 -45.55 14.41 -28.42
C SER A 38 -44.65 14.95 -29.52
N VAL A 39 -45.08 16.05 -30.13
CA VAL A 39 -44.26 16.85 -31.06
C VAL A 39 -43.09 17.55 -30.36
N LYS A 40 -43.11 17.65 -29.02
CA LYS A 40 -42.04 18.24 -28.22
C LYS A 40 -41.02 17.20 -27.74
N ALA A 41 -41.19 15.92 -28.10
CA ALA A 41 -40.26 14.89 -27.72
C ALA A 41 -39.09 14.79 -28.71
N PRO A 42 -37.87 14.49 -28.25
CA PRO A 42 -36.72 14.29 -29.11
C PRO A 42 -36.90 13.07 -30.02
N GLU A 43 -36.10 13.02 -31.08
CA GLU A 43 -36.08 11.93 -32.06
C GLU A 43 -35.87 10.58 -31.33
N GLY A 44 -36.78 9.62 -31.54
CA GLY A 44 -36.80 8.33 -30.82
C GLY A 44 -37.58 8.28 -29.51
N ALA A 45 -38.20 9.39 -29.05
CA ALA A 45 -39.06 9.45 -27.86
C ALA A 45 -40.50 9.87 -28.19
N SER A 46 -40.99 9.55 -29.40
CA SER A 46 -42.23 10.11 -29.94
C SER A 46 -43.45 9.87 -29.05
N PHE A 47 -43.49 8.77 -28.30
CA PHE A 47 -44.57 8.42 -27.38
C PHE A 47 -44.17 8.57 -25.91
N LEU A 48 -44.96 9.35 -25.16
CA LEU A 48 -44.78 9.63 -23.74
C LEU A 48 -45.78 8.85 -22.89
N VAL A 49 -45.32 8.20 -21.83
CA VAL A 49 -46.19 7.39 -20.97
C VAL A 49 -47.10 8.30 -20.15
N THR A 50 -48.40 8.05 -20.23
CA THR A 50 -49.41 8.81 -19.50
C THR A 50 -50.07 8.01 -18.39
N LYS A 51 -50.28 6.71 -18.59
CA LYS A 51 -50.87 5.80 -17.59
C LYS A 51 -50.25 4.42 -17.69
N VAL A 52 -50.23 3.72 -16.55
CA VAL A 52 -49.89 2.30 -16.45
C VAL A 52 -51.00 1.60 -15.66
N ARG A 53 -51.53 0.52 -16.23
CA ARG A 53 -52.57 -0.32 -15.62
C ARG A 53 -52.16 -1.79 -15.61
N VAL A 54 -52.77 -2.54 -14.70
CA VAL A 54 -52.79 -4.01 -14.72
C VAL A 54 -54.26 -4.42 -14.57
N GLY A 55 -54.80 -5.10 -15.59
CA GLY A 55 -56.24 -5.30 -15.73
C GLY A 55 -56.99 -3.97 -15.65
N ASN A 56 -57.96 -3.88 -14.74
CA ASN A 56 -58.75 -2.65 -14.51
C ASN A 56 -58.13 -1.69 -13.49
N LYS A 57 -57.02 -2.05 -12.83
CA LYS A 57 -56.41 -1.24 -11.78
C LYS A 57 -55.43 -0.24 -12.38
N LEU A 58 -55.65 1.06 -12.12
CA LEU A 58 -54.66 2.10 -12.41
C LEU A 58 -53.54 2.05 -11.38
N LEU A 59 -52.32 1.74 -11.82
CA LEU A 59 -51.15 1.72 -10.95
C LEU A 59 -50.45 3.08 -10.91
N TRP A 60 -50.37 3.76 -12.06
CA TRP A 60 -49.70 5.04 -12.16
C TRP A 60 -50.31 5.94 -13.24
N SER A 61 -50.29 7.26 -13.03
CA SER A 61 -50.55 8.22 -14.10
C SER A 61 -49.74 9.50 -13.96
N PHE A 62 -49.32 10.03 -15.11
CA PHE A 62 -48.51 11.24 -15.19
C PHE A 62 -49.23 12.46 -14.62
N LYS A 63 -50.53 12.60 -14.92
CA LYS A 63 -51.37 13.71 -14.41
C LYS A 63 -51.40 13.73 -12.89
N ASN A 64 -51.55 12.55 -12.28
CA ASN A 64 -51.62 12.44 -10.83
C ASN A 64 -50.28 12.77 -10.18
N GLU A 65 -49.15 12.56 -10.87
CA GLU A 65 -47.79 12.85 -10.37
C GLU A 65 -47.53 14.35 -10.21
N GLN A 66 -48.34 15.21 -10.83
CA GLN A 66 -48.18 16.67 -10.80
C GLN A 66 -46.77 17.13 -11.20
N PHE A 67 -46.05 16.29 -11.94
CA PHE A 67 -44.67 16.51 -12.31
C PHE A 67 -44.56 17.43 -13.53
N ARG A 68 -43.67 18.42 -13.45
CA ARG A 68 -43.36 19.32 -14.57
C ARG A 68 -42.23 18.74 -15.40
N GLY A 69 -42.57 18.13 -16.52
CA GLY A 69 -41.63 17.57 -17.48
C GLY A 69 -42.28 16.53 -18.38
N PHE A 70 -41.55 15.45 -18.69
CA PHE A 70 -42.02 14.37 -19.56
C PHE A 70 -41.78 13.00 -18.93
N ALA A 71 -42.62 12.03 -19.28
CA ALA A 71 -42.49 10.65 -18.87
C ALA A 71 -42.26 9.74 -20.07
N ARG A 72 -41.18 8.95 -20.02
CA ARG A 72 -40.80 8.03 -21.10
C ARG A 72 -40.61 6.64 -20.53
N PHE A 73 -41.01 5.63 -21.30
CA PHE A 73 -40.76 4.23 -20.97
C PHE A 73 -39.34 3.86 -21.39
N GLU A 74 -38.60 3.20 -20.51
CA GLU A 74 -37.24 2.71 -20.78
C GLU A 74 -37.01 1.36 -20.12
N GLU A 75 -35.94 0.70 -20.55
CA GLU A 75 -35.41 -0.52 -19.92
C GLU A 75 -33.98 -0.26 -19.45
N ILE A 76 -33.69 -0.62 -18.20
CA ILE A 76 -32.34 -0.63 -17.64
C ILE A 76 -32.15 -1.91 -16.83
N MET A 77 -31.02 -2.59 -17.01
CA MET A 77 -30.70 -3.84 -16.29
C MET A 77 -31.80 -4.93 -16.40
N GLY A 78 -32.52 -4.98 -17.53
CA GLY A 78 -33.63 -5.93 -17.72
C GLY A 78 -34.91 -5.58 -16.96
N ILE A 79 -34.99 -4.38 -16.37
CA ILE A 79 -36.15 -3.90 -15.62
C ILE A 79 -36.83 -2.78 -16.42
N PRO A 80 -38.14 -2.90 -16.70
CA PRO A 80 -38.90 -1.86 -17.34
C PRO A 80 -39.21 -0.74 -16.34
N ILE A 81 -38.94 0.50 -16.73
CA ILE A 81 -39.06 1.68 -15.86
C ILE A 81 -39.77 2.83 -16.57
N ILE A 82 -40.44 3.67 -15.79
CA ILE A 82 -40.91 5.00 -16.21
C ILE A 82 -39.85 6.01 -15.79
N CYS A 83 -39.26 6.70 -16.75
CA CYS A 83 -38.29 7.75 -16.51
C CYS A 83 -38.93 9.14 -16.66
N LEU A 84 -38.80 9.97 -15.63
CA LEU A 84 -39.29 11.34 -15.59
C LEU A 84 -38.16 12.32 -15.88
N PHE A 85 -38.27 13.00 -17.02
CA PHE A 85 -37.30 13.97 -17.53
C PHE A 85 -37.69 15.40 -17.20
N SER A 86 -36.69 16.28 -17.07
CA SER A 86 -36.90 17.71 -17.11
C SER A 86 -37.59 18.16 -18.42
N SER A 87 -38.24 19.32 -18.39
CA SER A 87 -38.95 19.87 -19.56
C SER A 87 -38.02 20.21 -20.75
N ASP A 88 -36.70 20.23 -20.54
CA ASP A 88 -35.70 20.43 -21.59
C ASP A 88 -35.01 19.13 -22.03
N TRP A 89 -35.45 17.96 -21.51
CA TRP A 89 -34.92 16.63 -21.80
C TRP A 89 -33.45 16.38 -21.42
N LYS A 90 -32.78 17.33 -20.75
CA LYS A 90 -31.35 17.20 -20.42
C LYS A 90 -31.08 16.41 -19.15
N GLU A 91 -32.08 16.25 -18.29
CA GLU A 91 -31.89 15.68 -16.96
C GLU A 91 -32.96 14.62 -16.63
N ILE A 92 -32.52 13.49 -16.08
CA ILE A 92 -33.39 12.51 -15.43
C ILE A 92 -33.61 12.94 -13.98
N LYS A 93 -34.86 13.22 -13.63
CA LYS A 93 -35.23 13.65 -12.27
C LYS A 93 -35.70 12.51 -11.39
N ARG A 94 -36.43 11.54 -11.95
CA ARG A 94 -36.96 10.39 -11.21
C ARG A 94 -37.08 9.18 -12.14
N ILE A 95 -36.93 8.00 -11.57
CA ILE A 95 -37.26 6.74 -12.22
C ILE A 95 -38.27 5.99 -11.35
N ILE A 96 -39.16 5.24 -11.99
CA ILE A 96 -40.18 4.45 -11.30
C ILE A 96 -40.20 3.07 -11.95
N PRO A 97 -39.64 2.04 -11.30
CA PRO A 97 -39.70 0.67 -11.81
C PRO A 97 -41.14 0.16 -11.85
N LEU A 98 -41.52 -0.48 -12.95
CA LEU A 98 -42.90 -0.96 -13.13
C LEU A 98 -43.28 -2.03 -12.11
N GLU A 99 -42.34 -2.90 -11.75
CA GLU A 99 -42.56 -3.96 -10.77
C GLU A 99 -42.89 -3.42 -9.38
N ASP A 100 -42.38 -2.23 -9.04
CA ASP A 100 -42.60 -1.62 -7.74
C ASP A 100 -43.95 -0.88 -7.65
N LEU A 101 -44.61 -0.61 -8.79
CA LEU A 101 -45.85 0.18 -8.83
C LEU A 101 -47.00 -0.47 -8.03
N HIS A 102 -47.01 -1.80 -7.90
CA HIS A 102 -48.04 -2.53 -7.16
C HIS A 102 -48.07 -2.18 -5.67
N ASN A 103 -46.90 -1.89 -5.10
CA ASN A 103 -46.69 -1.58 -3.70
C ASN A 103 -46.29 -0.11 -3.48
N SER A 104 -46.38 0.70 -4.53
CA SER A 104 -46.00 2.11 -4.45
C SER A 104 -47.00 2.91 -3.61
N GLN A 105 -46.48 3.85 -2.84
CA GLN A 105 -47.27 4.82 -2.10
C GLN A 105 -47.05 6.21 -2.67
N ARG A 106 -48.06 7.05 -2.57
CA ARG A 106 -48.00 8.44 -3.06
C ARG A 106 -47.94 9.35 -1.86
N ILE A 107 -46.79 9.96 -1.64
CA ILE A 107 -46.55 10.82 -0.49
C ILE A 107 -46.09 12.20 -0.94
N MET A 108 -46.35 13.20 -0.12
CA MET A 108 -45.89 14.57 -0.37
C MET A 108 -44.48 14.74 0.20
N ILE A 109 -43.52 15.07 -0.65
CA ILE A 109 -42.12 15.31 -0.25
C ILE A 109 -41.73 16.68 -0.78
N ALA A 110 -41.31 17.57 0.14
CA ALA A 110 -40.90 18.95 -0.18
C ALA A 110 -41.96 19.72 -1.01
N GLY A 111 -43.25 19.49 -0.74
CA GLY A 111 -44.37 20.14 -1.43
C GLY A 111 -44.72 19.54 -2.79
N GLU A 112 -44.04 18.47 -3.24
CA GLU A 112 -44.35 17.76 -4.48
C GLU A 112 -44.94 16.38 -4.17
N MET A 113 -46.00 15.97 -4.88
CA MET A 113 -46.50 14.59 -4.82
C MET A 113 -45.51 13.66 -5.52
N GLN A 114 -45.05 12.63 -4.81
CA GLN A 114 -44.09 11.67 -5.34
C GLN A 114 -44.60 10.25 -5.14
N THR A 115 -44.49 9.45 -6.20
CA THR A 115 -44.62 7.99 -6.09
C THR A 115 -43.33 7.43 -5.50
N VAL A 116 -43.42 6.84 -4.31
CA VAL A 116 -42.32 6.19 -3.59
C VAL A 116 -42.51 4.70 -3.66
N THR A 117 -41.44 4.01 -4.03
CA THR A 117 -41.38 2.55 -4.13
C THR A 117 -40.69 1.96 -2.90
N SER A 118 -40.89 0.67 -2.64
CA SER A 118 -40.23 -0.05 -1.54
C SER A 118 -38.78 -0.44 -1.85
N ARG A 119 -38.24 -0.01 -2.99
CA ARG A 119 -36.90 -0.38 -3.44
C ARG A 119 -35.83 0.35 -2.65
N ASP A 120 -34.69 -0.30 -2.48
CA ASP A 120 -33.52 0.31 -1.89
C ASP A 120 -33.12 1.56 -2.69
N ILE A 121 -32.85 2.66 -1.97
CA ILE A 121 -32.47 3.94 -2.58
C ILE A 121 -31.18 3.81 -3.39
N LEU A 122 -30.27 2.91 -3.02
CA LEU A 122 -29.02 2.65 -3.72
C LEU A 122 -29.27 1.99 -5.08
N GLU A 123 -30.18 1.03 -5.16
CA GLU A 123 -30.55 0.43 -6.44
C GLU A 123 -31.19 1.47 -7.36
N ILE A 124 -32.02 2.35 -6.82
CA ILE A 124 -32.61 3.47 -7.59
C ILE A 124 -31.52 4.40 -8.11
N LEU A 125 -30.52 4.73 -7.28
CA LEU A 125 -29.37 5.55 -7.69
C LEU A 125 -28.59 4.90 -8.84
N GLU A 126 -28.26 3.62 -8.72
CA GLU A 126 -27.55 2.85 -9.75
C GLU A 126 -28.34 2.80 -11.07
N MET A 127 -29.64 2.49 -11.01
CA MET A 127 -30.50 2.48 -12.19
C MET A 127 -30.59 3.85 -12.85
N LYS A 128 -30.68 4.92 -12.06
CA LYS A 128 -30.80 6.30 -12.56
C LYS A 128 -29.50 6.75 -13.23
N GLN A 129 -28.35 6.39 -12.66
CA GLN A 129 -27.03 6.63 -13.23
C GLN A 129 -26.84 5.84 -14.52
N GLY A 130 -27.10 4.52 -14.49
CA GLY A 130 -26.96 3.66 -15.66
C GLY A 130 -27.87 4.06 -16.81
N LEU A 131 -29.10 4.51 -16.51
CA LEU A 131 -30.00 5.04 -17.53
C LEU A 131 -29.49 6.38 -18.11
N ALA A 132 -28.98 7.27 -17.27
CA ALA A 132 -28.42 8.53 -17.71
C ALA A 132 -27.22 8.34 -18.64
N ASP A 133 -26.34 7.39 -18.32
CA ASP A 133 -25.19 7.01 -19.16
C ASP A 133 -25.66 6.42 -20.50
N LYS A 134 -26.64 5.49 -20.46
CA LYS A 134 -27.25 4.91 -21.66
C LYS A 134 -27.83 5.98 -22.59
N LEU A 135 -28.51 6.97 -22.02
CA LEU A 135 -29.19 8.04 -22.77
C LEU A 135 -28.33 9.29 -23.01
N LYS A 136 -27.10 9.33 -22.47
CA LYS A 136 -26.18 10.48 -22.53
C LYS A 136 -26.80 11.78 -22.00
N VAL A 137 -27.53 11.68 -20.89
CA VAL A 137 -28.19 12.80 -20.20
C VAL A 137 -27.62 12.95 -18.79
N LYS A 138 -27.94 14.05 -18.09
CA LYS A 138 -27.51 14.25 -16.70
C LYS A 138 -28.48 13.61 -15.71
N VAL A 139 -27.98 13.22 -14.54
CA VAL A 139 -28.83 12.83 -13.41
C VAL A 139 -29.04 14.03 -12.50
N LYS A 140 -30.29 14.28 -12.10
CA LYS A 140 -30.60 15.20 -11.00
C LYS A 140 -31.02 14.40 -9.77
N PHE A 141 -30.14 14.39 -8.77
CA PHE A 141 -30.43 13.76 -7.47
C PHE A 141 -31.30 14.67 -6.58
N SER A 142 -32.27 14.06 -5.91
CA SER A 142 -33.02 14.64 -4.80
C SER A 142 -32.14 14.77 -3.55
N GLU A 143 -32.58 15.54 -2.56
CA GLU A 143 -31.82 15.71 -1.31
C GLU A 143 -31.66 14.39 -0.53
N ASN A 144 -32.67 13.52 -0.55
CA ASN A 144 -32.57 12.19 0.07
C ASN A 144 -31.56 11.30 -0.65
N GLU A 145 -31.56 11.31 -1.99
CA GLU A 145 -30.59 10.61 -2.83
C GLU A 145 -29.16 11.11 -2.58
N LYS A 146 -28.96 12.44 -2.48
CA LYS A 146 -27.65 13.03 -2.13
C LYS A 146 -27.20 12.62 -0.73
N THR A 147 -28.10 12.61 0.23
CA THR A 147 -27.80 12.19 1.61
C THR A 147 -27.37 10.73 1.67
N ALA A 148 -28.06 9.85 0.91
CA ALA A 148 -27.68 8.46 0.79
C ALA A 148 -26.28 8.27 0.17
N LEU A 149 -25.96 9.03 -0.89
CA LEU A 149 -24.63 9.02 -1.50
C LEU A 149 -23.52 9.43 -0.52
N VAL A 150 -23.75 10.48 0.28
CA VAL A 150 -22.79 10.94 1.31
C VAL A 150 -22.62 9.88 2.41
N PHE A 151 -23.71 9.28 2.86
CA PHE A 151 -23.68 8.21 3.87
C PHE A 151 -22.87 7.00 3.39
N MET A 152 -23.05 6.59 2.14
CA MET A 152 -22.30 5.48 1.54
C MET A 152 -20.81 5.77 1.47
N ARG A 153 -20.43 6.96 0.99
CA ARG A 153 -19.04 7.38 0.92
C ARG A 153 -18.37 7.34 2.29
N ARG A 154 -19.06 7.84 3.32
CA ARG A 154 -18.55 7.79 4.69
C ARG A 154 -18.38 6.35 5.19
N LYS A 155 -19.33 5.47 4.91
CA LYS A 155 -19.25 4.05 5.30
C LYS A 155 -18.11 3.31 4.60
N GLU A 156 -17.82 3.65 3.34
CA GLU A 156 -16.66 3.13 2.62
C GLU A 156 -15.34 3.64 3.20
N GLU A 157 -15.26 4.94 3.50
CA GLU A 157 -14.10 5.55 4.16
C GLU A 157 -13.85 4.90 5.54
N GLU A 158 -14.89 4.68 6.34
CA GLU A 158 -14.79 3.99 7.64
C GLU A 158 -14.32 2.53 7.50
N LYS A 159 -14.80 1.80 6.49
CA LYS A 159 -14.32 0.44 6.20
C LYS A 159 -12.86 0.41 5.77
N GLU A 160 -12.46 1.35 4.93
CA GLU A 160 -11.07 1.45 4.47
C GLU A 160 -10.14 1.81 5.63
N GLU A 161 -10.57 2.72 6.51
CA GLU A 161 -9.82 3.10 7.71
C GLU A 161 -9.68 1.91 8.67
N LEU A 162 -10.75 1.15 8.92
CA LEU A 162 -10.69 -0.07 9.74
C LEU A 162 -9.69 -1.08 9.16
N ALA A 163 -9.75 -1.33 7.85
CA ALA A 163 -8.82 -2.24 7.17
C ALA A 163 -7.36 -1.74 7.23
N ARG A 164 -7.12 -0.42 7.17
CA ARG A 164 -5.79 0.17 7.37
C ARG A 164 -5.31 -0.01 8.81
N GLN A 165 -6.17 0.19 9.80
CA GLN A 165 -5.83 -0.02 11.21
C GLN A 165 -5.51 -1.48 11.52
N GLU A 166 -6.27 -2.43 10.97
CA GLU A 166 -5.99 -3.86 11.12
C GLU A 166 -4.64 -4.24 10.50
N LYS A 167 -4.35 -3.77 9.28
CA LYS A 167 -3.04 -3.98 8.64
C LYS A 167 -1.91 -3.38 9.48
N LYS A 168 -2.12 -2.21 10.08
CA LYS A 168 -1.13 -1.56 10.95
C LYS A 168 -0.89 -2.37 12.22
N LYS A 169 -1.94 -2.87 12.87
CA LYS A 169 -1.83 -3.74 14.05
C LYS A 169 -1.04 -5.02 13.77
N VAL A 170 -1.37 -5.72 12.69
CA VAL A 170 -0.65 -6.93 12.26
C VAL A 170 0.83 -6.64 11.98
N HIS A 171 1.13 -5.46 11.41
CA HIS A 171 2.51 -5.05 11.17
C HIS A 171 3.25 -4.72 12.48
N GLU A 172 2.63 -3.95 13.38
CA GLU A 172 3.18 -3.60 14.69
C GLU A 172 3.42 -4.84 15.56
N GLU A 173 2.49 -5.81 15.56
CA GLU A 173 2.63 -7.10 16.26
C GLU A 173 3.81 -7.92 15.76
N LYS A 174 4.05 -7.95 14.44
CA LYS A 174 5.21 -8.64 13.85
C LYS A 174 6.54 -8.01 14.29
N ILE A 175 6.60 -6.68 14.31
CA ILE A 175 7.79 -5.94 14.78
C ILE A 175 8.03 -6.23 16.26
N ALA A 176 6.98 -6.11 17.09
CA ALA A 176 7.06 -6.34 18.52
C ALA A 176 7.55 -7.77 18.83
N ARG A 177 7.06 -8.77 18.10
CA ARG A 177 7.50 -10.16 18.23
C ARG A 177 9.00 -10.34 17.98
N ILE A 178 9.58 -9.60 17.02
CA ILE A 178 11.02 -9.69 16.71
C ILE A 178 11.84 -8.96 17.79
N ILE A 179 11.43 -7.76 18.19
CA ILE A 179 12.15 -6.94 19.18
C ILE A 179 12.09 -7.59 20.57
N ASN A 180 11.03 -8.32 20.90
CA ASN A 180 10.92 -9.03 22.18
C ASN A 180 11.78 -10.30 22.27
N ARG A 181 12.47 -10.70 21.18
CA ARG A 181 13.38 -11.84 21.22
C ARG A 181 14.61 -11.49 22.08
N PRO A 182 15.15 -12.43 22.87
CA PRO A 182 16.42 -12.23 23.55
C PRO A 182 17.53 -11.90 22.54
N GLN A 183 18.37 -10.93 22.87
CA GLN A 183 19.51 -10.59 22.02
C GLN A 183 20.50 -11.75 21.98
N VAL A 184 21.08 -11.97 20.81
CA VAL A 184 22.13 -12.94 20.59
C VAL A 184 23.46 -12.26 20.38
N SER A 185 24.53 -13.01 20.62
CA SER A 185 25.89 -12.53 20.41
C SER A 185 26.74 -13.53 19.64
N GLY A 186 27.66 -13.02 18.85
CA GLY A 186 28.71 -13.82 18.22
C GLY A 186 29.96 -12.98 17.96
N TYR A 187 30.95 -13.56 17.30
CA TYR A 187 32.24 -12.95 17.02
C TYR A 187 32.37 -12.70 15.53
N ASP A 188 32.86 -11.52 15.14
CA ASP A 188 33.21 -11.26 13.74
C ASP A 188 34.52 -11.94 13.35
N GLU A 189 34.89 -11.80 12.07
CA GLU A 189 36.13 -12.35 11.51
C GLU A 189 37.40 -11.83 12.22
N ASN A 190 37.32 -10.68 12.89
CA ASN A 190 38.43 -10.07 13.65
C ASN A 190 38.39 -10.43 15.14
N GLY A 191 37.44 -11.28 15.57
CA GLY A 191 37.28 -11.68 16.96
C GLY A 191 36.54 -10.65 17.83
N PHE A 192 35.96 -9.59 17.27
CA PHE A 192 35.14 -8.65 18.04
C PHE A 192 33.74 -9.20 18.25
N LYS A 193 33.24 -9.07 19.49
CA LYS A 193 31.90 -9.51 19.84
C LYS A 193 30.85 -8.53 19.30
N LYS A 194 29.86 -9.06 18.58
CA LYS A 194 28.68 -8.33 18.07
C LYS A 194 27.42 -8.81 18.80
N TYR A 195 26.48 -7.90 19.01
CA TYR A 195 25.19 -8.16 19.66
C TYR A 195 24.05 -7.61 18.81
N GLY A 196 22.91 -8.29 18.83
CA GLY A 196 21.71 -7.80 18.16
C GLY A 196 20.52 -8.74 18.32
N TYR A 197 19.36 -8.30 17.84
CA TYR A 197 18.15 -9.13 17.82
C TYR A 197 18.25 -10.20 16.73
N PRO A 198 17.91 -11.47 17.03
CA PRO A 198 17.93 -12.53 16.04
C PRO A 198 16.79 -12.34 15.03
N VAL A 199 17.13 -12.34 13.75
CA VAL A 199 16.19 -12.18 12.62
C VAL A 199 16.40 -13.29 11.60
N VAL A 200 15.31 -13.80 11.02
CA VAL A 200 15.36 -14.87 10.01
C VAL A 200 15.06 -14.28 8.63
N GLY A 201 15.93 -14.53 7.65
CA GLY A 201 15.77 -14.03 6.28
C GLY A 201 15.61 -12.51 6.21
N ASP A 202 14.48 -12.04 5.70
CA ASP A 202 14.18 -10.61 5.47
C ASP A 202 13.42 -9.92 6.61
N GLU A 203 13.26 -10.56 7.78
CA GLU A 203 12.56 -9.96 8.93
C GLU A 203 13.15 -8.61 9.36
N TRP A 204 14.45 -8.38 9.15
CA TRP A 204 15.12 -7.12 9.46
C TRP A 204 14.55 -5.91 8.71
N GLN A 205 13.93 -6.11 7.54
CA GLN A 205 13.32 -5.04 6.74
C GLN A 205 12.04 -4.49 7.39
N LEU A 206 11.49 -5.18 8.40
CA LEU A 206 10.35 -4.70 9.16
C LEU A 206 10.77 -3.79 10.31
N LEU A 207 12.05 -3.83 10.70
CA LEU A 207 12.52 -3.19 11.92
C LEU A 207 12.80 -1.69 11.71
N PRO A 208 12.65 -0.88 12.78
CA PRO A 208 12.98 0.53 12.72
C PRO A 208 14.49 0.77 12.56
N SER A 209 14.84 1.95 12.04
CA SER A 209 16.23 2.39 11.92
C SER A 209 16.90 2.49 13.30
N GLY A 210 18.18 2.14 13.38
CA GLY A 210 19.01 2.18 14.59
C GLY A 210 19.03 0.86 15.37
N ILE A 211 18.29 -0.16 14.94
CA ILE A 211 18.30 -1.48 15.58
C ILE A 211 19.45 -2.32 15.05
N PHE A 212 20.23 -2.90 15.97
CA PHE A 212 21.24 -3.90 15.65
C PHE A 212 20.60 -5.29 15.59
N VAL A 213 20.86 -6.01 14.51
CA VAL A 213 20.31 -7.34 14.25
C VAL A 213 21.43 -8.34 13.96
N VAL A 214 21.14 -9.60 14.25
CA VAL A 214 21.96 -10.75 13.83
C VAL A 214 21.07 -11.67 13.02
N VAL A 215 21.41 -11.84 11.74
CA VAL A 215 20.71 -12.78 10.87
C VAL A 215 21.10 -14.19 11.28
N VAL A 216 20.09 -15.00 11.54
CA VAL A 216 20.21 -16.41 11.91
C VAL A 216 19.47 -17.26 10.90
N GLU A 217 19.95 -18.49 10.69
CA GLU A 217 19.31 -19.43 9.76
C GLU A 217 17.88 -19.80 10.21
N SER A 218 17.70 -20.01 11.50
CA SER A 218 16.40 -20.33 12.12
C SER A 218 16.32 -19.77 13.54
N TYR A 219 15.10 -19.53 14.01
CA TYR A 219 14.81 -19.06 15.37
C TYR A 219 13.58 -19.77 15.92
N ASN A 220 13.73 -20.44 17.06
CA ASN A 220 12.60 -21.06 17.76
C ASN A 220 11.98 -20.06 18.76
N ASN A 221 10.73 -19.67 18.52
CA ASN A 221 10.04 -18.69 19.37
C ASN A 221 9.69 -19.21 20.77
N GLU A 222 9.62 -20.53 20.97
CA GLU A 222 9.25 -21.14 22.26
C GLU A 222 10.48 -21.36 23.15
N THR A 223 11.59 -21.84 22.57
CA THR A 223 12.82 -22.15 23.33
C THR A 223 13.82 -20.99 23.34
N GLY A 224 13.68 -20.01 22.43
CA GLY A 224 14.66 -18.94 22.24
C GLY A 224 15.96 -19.40 21.55
N GLU A 225 16.01 -20.66 21.10
CA GLU A 225 17.19 -21.21 20.44
C GLU A 225 17.34 -20.66 19.02
N CYS A 226 18.58 -20.31 18.68
CA CYS A 226 18.94 -19.80 17.37
C CYS A 226 19.73 -20.87 16.61
N GLY A 227 19.56 -20.93 15.29
CA GLY A 227 20.40 -21.70 14.36
C GLY A 227 21.78 -21.07 14.18
N GLU A 228 22.43 -21.34 13.05
CA GLU A 228 23.72 -20.73 12.74
C GLU A 228 23.61 -19.20 12.61
N LEU A 229 24.64 -18.50 13.11
CA LEU A 229 24.77 -17.05 12.96
C LEU A 229 25.38 -16.77 11.58
N ILE A 230 24.82 -15.80 10.85
CA ILE A 230 25.20 -15.53 9.46
C ILE A 230 25.93 -14.17 9.38
N GLU A 231 25.22 -13.10 9.71
CA GLU A 231 25.74 -11.74 9.64
C GLU A 231 25.11 -10.84 10.72
N ALA A 232 25.81 -9.80 11.12
CA ALA A 232 25.28 -8.75 11.99
C ALA A 232 25.44 -7.39 11.33
N PHE A 233 24.43 -6.53 11.49
CA PHE A 233 24.43 -5.16 10.97
C PHE A 233 23.45 -4.27 11.74
N GLU A 234 23.61 -2.97 11.56
CA GLU A 234 22.67 -1.94 12.01
C GLU A 234 21.67 -1.66 10.87
N VAL A 235 20.37 -1.71 11.17
CA VAL A 235 19.32 -1.31 10.23
C VAL A 235 19.33 0.23 10.12
N LYS A 236 19.52 0.79 8.92
CA LYS A 236 19.54 2.25 8.73
C LYS A 236 18.62 2.68 7.59
N ARG A 237 17.93 3.83 7.75
CA ARG A 237 17.22 4.47 6.64
C ARG A 237 18.21 5.15 5.68
N GLY A 238 18.23 4.69 4.44
CA GLY A 238 18.98 5.27 3.32
C GLY A 238 18.26 6.44 2.64
N LYS A 239 18.83 6.91 1.52
CA LYS A 239 18.22 7.99 0.72
C LYS A 239 16.94 7.48 0.07
N GLY A 240 15.83 8.21 0.24
CA GLY A 240 14.51 7.82 -0.29
C GLY A 240 13.68 6.91 0.61
N GLY A 241 14.06 6.74 1.89
CA GLY A 241 13.24 6.04 2.88
C GLY A 241 13.34 4.51 2.88
N LYS A 242 14.15 3.93 1.98
CA LYS A 242 14.46 2.50 1.98
C LYS A 242 15.39 2.14 3.14
N LEU A 243 15.21 0.94 3.70
CA LEU A 243 16.11 0.41 4.73
C LEU A 243 17.32 -0.24 4.07
N GLU A 244 18.49 0.06 4.62
CA GLU A 244 19.80 -0.41 4.18
C GLU A 244 20.54 -1.04 5.36
N LYS A 245 21.43 -1.99 5.07
CA LYS A 245 22.32 -2.60 6.06
C LYS A 245 23.55 -1.72 6.25
N LYS A 246 23.88 -1.36 7.48
CA LYS A 246 25.10 -0.60 7.82
C LYS A 246 26.02 -1.41 8.73
N ASN A 247 27.33 -1.26 8.53
CA ASN A 247 28.37 -1.94 9.32
C ASN A 247 28.22 -3.46 9.33
N THR A 248 27.93 -4.04 8.15
CA THR A 248 27.75 -5.48 8.00
C THR A 248 29.03 -6.24 8.31
N SER A 249 28.91 -7.31 9.11
CA SER A 249 30.02 -8.22 9.43
C SER A 249 29.49 -9.65 9.46
N LYS A 250 30.25 -10.61 8.94
CA LYS A 250 29.94 -12.03 9.16
C LYS A 250 30.18 -12.38 10.62
N VAL A 251 29.35 -13.26 11.19
CA VAL A 251 29.39 -13.55 12.62
C VAL A 251 29.39 -15.06 12.86
N PHE A 252 30.23 -15.50 13.78
CA PHE A 252 30.42 -16.90 14.17
C PHE A 252 30.17 -17.08 15.67
N ARG A 253 29.74 -18.28 16.09
CA ARG A 253 29.51 -18.56 17.53
C ARG A 253 30.79 -18.58 18.36
N LYS A 254 31.92 -18.94 17.72
CA LYS A 254 33.24 -19.00 18.35
C LYS A 254 34.15 -17.98 17.68
N PRO A 255 35.11 -17.40 18.42
CA PRO A 255 36.10 -16.53 17.81
C PRO A 255 36.85 -17.30 16.73
N VAL A 256 36.93 -16.74 15.53
CA VAL A 256 37.84 -17.21 14.50
C VAL A 256 39.24 -16.96 15.05
N LYS A 257 40.03 -18.01 15.29
CA LYS A 257 41.44 -17.84 15.59
C LYS A 257 42.05 -17.19 14.36
N ALA A 258 42.38 -15.91 14.43
CA ALA A 258 43.23 -15.30 13.43
C ALA A 258 44.51 -16.15 13.39
N GLU A 259 44.81 -16.76 12.25
CA GLU A 259 46.15 -17.28 12.00
C GLU A 259 47.10 -16.08 12.12
N SER A 260 47.79 -15.98 13.26
CA SER A 260 48.87 -15.02 13.43
C SER A 260 49.91 -15.36 12.37
N ALA A 261 49.98 -14.56 11.30
CA ALA A 261 51.09 -14.61 10.38
C ALA A 261 52.34 -14.28 11.22
N VAL A 262 53.14 -15.30 11.53
CA VAL A 262 54.45 -15.12 12.17
C VAL A 262 55.34 -14.49 11.12
N LEU A 263 55.41 -13.16 11.12
CA LEU A 263 56.41 -12.42 10.34
C LEU A 263 57.76 -12.62 11.06
N GLU A 264 58.70 -13.29 10.40
CA GLU A 264 60.07 -13.44 10.91
C GLU A 264 60.79 -12.09 10.88
N GLY A 265 60.76 -11.36 11.99
CA GLY A 265 61.61 -10.19 12.20
C GLY A 265 63.05 -10.61 12.52
N ARG A 266 64.04 -9.92 11.94
CA ARG A 266 65.45 -10.07 12.35
C ARG A 266 65.76 -9.13 13.51
N PHE A 267 66.60 -9.53 14.44
CA PHE A 267 67.02 -8.66 15.55
C PHE A 267 68.38 -8.04 15.25
N ALA A 268 68.52 -6.74 15.53
CA ALA A 268 69.78 -6.02 15.45
C ALA A 268 69.98 -5.14 16.69
N LEU A 269 71.24 -4.95 17.09
CA LEU A 269 71.60 -4.13 18.25
C LEU A 269 71.92 -2.71 17.82
N PHE A 270 71.26 -1.74 18.45
CA PHE A 270 71.46 -0.32 18.22
C PHE A 270 71.90 0.36 19.53
N GLU A 271 72.77 1.34 19.42
CA GLU A 271 73.00 2.29 20.51
C GLU A 271 71.96 3.41 20.41
N ILE A 272 71.09 3.51 21.42
CA ILE A 272 70.04 4.53 21.48
C ILE A 272 70.19 5.25 22.82
N ASN A 273 70.45 6.56 22.75
CA ASN A 273 70.64 7.44 23.92
C ASN A 273 71.69 6.91 24.93
N GLY A 274 72.80 6.35 24.44
CA GLY A 274 73.89 5.81 25.28
C GLY A 274 73.62 4.45 25.90
N THR A 275 72.55 3.76 25.49
CA THR A 275 72.24 2.39 25.92
C THR A 275 72.06 1.45 24.73
N LEU A 276 72.57 0.23 24.87
CA LEU A 276 72.35 -0.85 23.90
C LEU A 276 70.91 -1.33 23.98
N LYS A 277 70.22 -1.32 22.84
CA LYS A 277 68.85 -1.79 22.70
C LYS A 277 68.74 -2.75 21.53
N GLU A 278 67.98 -3.81 21.75
CA GLU A 278 67.58 -4.73 20.70
C GLU A 278 66.39 -4.16 19.94
N VAL A 279 66.49 -4.11 18.62
CA VAL A 279 65.48 -3.56 17.72
C VAL A 279 65.11 -4.62 16.70
N VAL A 280 63.82 -4.80 16.47
CA VAL A 280 63.31 -5.70 15.43
C VAL A 280 63.35 -5.00 14.08
N VAL A 281 64.02 -5.60 13.11
CA VAL A 281 64.17 -5.12 11.73
C VAL A 281 63.17 -5.87 10.85
N TYR A 282 62.26 -5.11 10.25
CA TYR A 282 61.30 -5.57 9.24
C TYR A 282 61.75 -5.11 7.84
N GLN A 283 61.21 -5.72 6.79
CA GLN A 283 61.57 -5.33 5.42
C GLN A 283 61.07 -3.92 5.11
N ASP A 284 59.82 -3.63 5.45
CA ASP A 284 59.18 -2.34 5.23
C ASP A 284 58.20 -1.93 6.34
N MET A 285 57.58 -0.75 6.20
CA MET A 285 56.58 -0.27 7.17
C MET A 285 55.26 -1.05 7.11
N ALA A 286 54.94 -1.69 5.99
CA ALA A 286 53.72 -2.50 5.87
C ALA A 286 53.81 -3.75 6.75
N ASP A 287 54.99 -4.36 6.83
CA ASP A 287 55.29 -5.45 7.76
C ASP A 287 55.19 -5.00 9.22
N VAL A 288 55.73 -3.83 9.56
CA VAL A 288 55.60 -3.26 10.92
C VAL A 288 54.12 -3.05 11.28
N HIS A 289 53.31 -2.53 10.36
CA HIS A 289 51.87 -2.37 10.58
C HIS A 289 51.14 -3.71 10.72
N THR A 290 51.57 -4.74 9.97
CA THR A 290 51.00 -6.09 10.04
C THR A 290 51.36 -6.76 11.37
N ALA A 291 52.60 -6.64 11.83
CA ALA A 291 53.06 -7.13 13.12
C ALA A 291 52.36 -6.41 14.30
N ASN A 292 52.19 -5.09 14.23
CA ASN A 292 51.42 -4.32 15.23
C ASN A 292 49.97 -4.80 15.31
N LYS A 293 49.30 -4.99 14.16
CA LYS A 293 47.95 -5.59 14.10
C LYS A 293 47.89 -7.02 14.64
N ALA A 294 48.98 -7.79 14.49
CA ALA A 294 49.11 -9.14 15.02
C ALA A 294 49.44 -9.20 16.53
N GLY A 295 49.61 -8.05 17.20
CA GLY A 295 49.78 -7.97 18.65
C GLY A 295 51.17 -7.55 19.12
N LEU A 296 52.03 -7.03 18.24
CA LEU A 296 53.30 -6.38 18.63
C LEU A 296 53.02 -5.08 19.41
N ASN A 297 52.72 -5.20 20.69
CA ASN A 297 52.41 -4.11 21.61
C ASN A 297 53.25 -4.26 22.88
N GLY A 298 53.87 -3.17 23.36
CA GLY A 298 54.59 -3.18 24.64
C GLY A 298 55.82 -2.26 24.74
N GLY A 299 55.94 -1.22 23.90
CA GLY A 299 57.12 -0.36 23.89
C GLY A 299 58.33 -0.98 23.19
N MET A 300 58.09 -1.97 22.33
CA MET A 300 59.14 -2.56 21.49
C MET A 300 59.65 -1.55 20.48
N LEU A 301 60.97 -1.58 20.26
CA LEU A 301 61.63 -0.78 19.25
C LEU A 301 61.71 -1.57 17.95
N VAL A 302 61.26 -0.95 16.86
CA VAL A 302 61.24 -1.53 15.53
C VAL A 302 61.90 -0.59 14.52
N THR A 303 62.41 -1.14 13.45
CA THR A 303 62.89 -0.38 12.30
C THR A 303 62.66 -1.16 11.01
N THR A 304 62.93 -0.51 9.89
CA THR A 304 62.84 -1.12 8.56
C THR A 304 64.22 -1.19 7.91
N GLU A 305 64.37 -1.98 6.85
CA GLU A 305 65.63 -2.02 6.07
C GLU A 305 65.92 -0.70 5.31
N VAL A 306 64.96 0.24 5.27
CA VAL A 306 65.12 1.55 4.64
C VAL A 306 66.04 2.45 5.49
N LYS A 307 67.09 2.97 4.85
CA LYS A 307 68.10 3.85 5.46
C LYS A 307 67.92 5.30 5.01
N ASP A 308 68.30 6.25 5.86
CA ASP A 308 68.38 7.67 5.52
C ASP A 308 69.57 7.95 4.57
N GLU A 309 69.68 9.18 4.07
CA GLU A 309 70.77 9.63 3.19
C GLU A 309 72.18 9.48 3.83
N LYS A 310 72.24 9.26 5.14
CA LYS A 310 73.47 9.06 5.92
C LYS A 310 73.69 7.59 6.30
N GLY A 311 72.88 6.67 5.78
CA GLY A 311 72.99 5.23 6.01
C GLY A 311 72.44 4.75 7.36
N ARG A 312 71.69 5.59 8.09
CA ARG A 312 71.13 5.27 9.42
C ARG A 312 69.68 4.81 9.30
N HIS A 313 69.26 3.96 10.22
CA HIS A 313 67.89 3.48 10.32
C HIS A 313 67.04 4.43 11.18
N GLN A 314 65.81 4.71 10.76
CA GLN A 314 64.83 5.38 11.61
C GLN A 314 64.22 4.36 12.57
N ILE A 315 64.41 4.56 13.87
CA ILE A 315 63.86 3.71 14.92
C ILE A 315 62.47 4.22 15.31
N TYR A 316 61.53 3.31 15.48
CA TYR A 316 60.18 3.57 15.94
C TYR A 316 59.89 2.79 17.23
N SER A 317 59.04 3.35 18.08
CA SER A 317 58.47 2.67 19.23
C SER A 317 57.03 2.27 18.92
N VAL A 318 56.67 1.04 19.23
CA VAL A 318 55.29 0.53 19.09
C VAL A 318 54.67 0.36 20.48
N ALA A 319 53.71 1.23 20.79
CA ALA A 319 52.98 1.22 22.06
C ALA A 319 51.51 1.58 21.83
N ASP A 320 50.60 0.88 22.51
CA ASP A 320 49.15 1.12 22.47
C ASP A 320 48.58 1.19 21.04
N GLY A 321 49.09 0.36 20.12
CA GLY A 321 48.67 0.35 18.72
C GLY A 321 49.21 1.50 17.86
N GLU A 322 49.96 2.45 18.43
CA GLU A 322 50.58 3.57 17.72
C GLU A 322 52.07 3.32 17.45
N ILE A 323 52.54 3.76 16.28
CA ILE A 323 53.96 3.69 15.88
C ILE A 323 54.51 5.11 15.87
N LYS A 324 55.49 5.40 16.75
CA LYS A 324 56.06 6.75 16.92
C LYS A 324 57.55 6.76 16.60
N PRO A 325 58.05 7.73 15.82
CA PRO A 325 59.49 7.85 15.55
C PRO A 325 60.24 8.25 16.83
N VAL A 326 61.39 7.64 17.06
CA VAL A 326 62.24 7.89 18.24
C VAL A 326 63.51 8.64 17.85
N CYS A 327 64.34 8.04 17.00
CA CYS A 327 65.62 8.62 16.57
C CYS A 327 66.15 7.92 15.31
N HIS A 328 67.23 8.45 14.73
CA HIS A 328 68.01 7.76 13.70
C HIS A 328 69.27 7.16 14.33
N ALA A 329 69.52 5.86 14.10
CA ALA A 329 70.66 5.15 14.65
C ALA A 329 71.24 4.16 13.62
N SER A 330 72.53 3.84 13.75
CA SER A 330 73.16 2.78 12.98
C SER A 330 73.24 1.51 13.81
N PRO A 331 73.09 0.32 13.21
CA PRO A 331 73.32 -0.93 13.91
C PRO A 331 74.81 -1.03 14.26
N LEU A 332 75.11 -1.64 15.41
CA LEU A 332 76.48 -1.86 15.85
C LEU A 332 77.11 -3.11 15.22
N VAL A 333 76.29 -4.00 14.66
CA VAL A 333 76.69 -5.16 13.85
C VAL A 333 75.66 -5.37 12.73
#